data_AF-A0A4R9JHI7-F1
#
_entry.id   AF-A0A4R9JHI7-F1
#
_cell.length_a   1.000
_cell.length_b   1.000
_cell.length_c   1.000
_cell.angle_alpha   90.00
_cell.angle_beta   90.00
_cell.angle_gamma   90.00
#
_symmetry.space_group_name_H-M   'P 1'
#
loop_
_entity.id
_entity.type
_entity.pdbx_description
1 polymer ?
#
loop_
_entity_poly.entity_id
_entity_poly.type
_entity_poly.pdbx_seq_one_letter_code
_entity_poly.pdbx_strand_id
1 'polypeptide(L)'
;MLTKQILFILFSFISLFTCQSTGNYLTNRSLDLADSFTLGVETNHYGAGFWVWCLGGGANINQNAKGIGLRNGHLGLYKAGGVDDIGIFGGPSNKTFTNQMGNSFIILNSNQHRSIYPDLKRSRKKSYDASNVMMLVFFTDKKTSSGKKHCNQPVSVEVSLGLFLGVRAGFNFSEFTDFLLGFTTYDFMEDDVFESNEETNIIKPNGSKSQS
;
A
#
# COMPACT_ATOMS: atom_id res chain seq x y z
N MET A 1 39.93 34.37 -0.88
CA MET A 1 39.56 33.66 0.37
C MET A 1 38.21 32.96 0.25
N LEU A 2 37.17 33.62 -0.26
CA LEU A 2 35.82 33.08 -0.44
C LEU A 2 35.77 31.75 -1.23
N THR A 3 36.56 31.62 -2.30
CA THR A 3 36.61 30.40 -3.14
C THR A 3 37.13 29.16 -2.40
N LYS A 4 38.07 29.31 -1.45
CA LYS A 4 38.58 28.17 -0.67
C LYS A 4 37.57 27.68 0.37
N GLN A 5 36.80 28.60 0.96
CA GLN A 5 35.72 28.26 1.90
C GLN A 5 34.57 27.54 1.19
N ILE A 6 34.17 27.99 0.00
CA ILE A 6 33.14 27.34 -0.80
C ILE A 6 33.57 25.92 -1.20
N LEU A 7 34.81 25.73 -1.65
CA LEU A 7 35.33 24.40 -2.00
C LEU A 7 35.37 23.45 -0.80
N PHE A 8 35.73 23.95 0.39
CA PHE A 8 35.72 23.15 1.60
C PHE A 8 34.31 22.74 2.01
N ILE A 9 33.35 23.67 1.99
CA ILE A 9 31.93 23.38 2.28
C ILE A 9 31.38 22.37 1.27
N LEU A 10 31.68 22.53 -0.02
CA LEU A 10 31.27 21.61 -1.07
C LEU A 10 31.85 20.21 -0.86
N PHE A 11 33.14 20.13 -0.52
CA PHE A 11 33.80 18.85 -0.23
C PHE A 11 33.19 18.15 0.98
N SER A 12 33.00 18.88 2.10
CA SER A 12 32.34 18.35 3.29
C SER A 12 30.91 17.90 3.01
N PHE A 13 30.17 18.66 2.20
CA PHE A 13 28.82 18.27 1.76
C PHE A 13 28.86 16.97 0.96
N ILE A 14 29.70 16.87 -0.07
CA ILE A 14 29.81 15.66 -0.89
C ILE A 14 30.20 14.44 -0.04
N SER A 15 31.16 14.58 0.88
CA SER A 15 31.56 13.49 1.77
C SER A 15 30.42 12.96 2.65
N LEU A 16 29.49 13.83 3.07
CA LEU A 16 28.30 13.43 3.84
C LEU A 16 27.31 12.62 3.00
N PHE A 17 27.13 12.97 1.71
CA PHE A 17 26.23 12.23 0.81
C PHE A 17 26.81 10.90 0.34
N THR A 18 28.14 10.73 0.36
CA THR A 18 28.79 9.46 0.00
C THR A 18 28.81 8.43 1.12
N CYS A 19 28.37 8.78 2.33
CA CYS A 19 28.30 7.84 3.44
C CYS A 19 27.09 6.91 3.28
N GLN A 20 27.31 5.59 3.34
CA GLN A 20 26.26 4.57 3.23
C GLN A 20 25.12 4.80 4.23
N SER A 21 25.45 5.22 5.46
CA SER A 21 24.45 5.54 6.49
C SER A 21 23.55 6.71 6.09
N THR A 22 24.13 7.78 5.53
CA THR A 22 23.34 8.91 5.01
C THR A 22 22.48 8.49 3.81
N GLY A 23 23.03 7.64 2.93
CA GLY A 23 22.31 7.09 1.79
C GLY A 23 21.09 6.27 2.20
N ASN A 24 21.27 5.32 3.13
CA ASN A 24 20.18 4.49 3.65
C ASN A 24 19.15 5.33 4.39
N TYR A 25 19.59 6.27 5.22
CA TYR A 25 18.70 7.21 5.91
C TYR A 25 17.84 8.01 4.94
N LEU A 26 18.46 8.67 3.95
CA LEU A 26 17.72 9.46 2.95
C LEU A 26 16.80 8.58 2.10
N THR A 27 17.23 7.35 1.79
CA THR A 27 16.44 6.40 1.02
C THR A 27 15.18 6.01 1.79
N ASN A 28 15.30 5.57 3.05
CA ASN A 28 14.17 5.23 3.92
C ASN A 28 13.22 6.43 4.05
N ARG A 29 13.73 7.61 4.41
CA ARG A 29 12.88 8.80 4.55
C ARG A 29 12.17 9.21 3.26
N SER A 30 12.82 9.04 2.10
CA SER A 30 12.18 9.31 0.80
C SER A 30 11.08 8.30 0.48
N LEU A 31 11.27 7.06 0.94
CA LEU A 31 10.35 5.94 0.74
C LEU A 31 9.10 6.10 1.61
N ASP A 32 9.24 6.46 2.88
CA ASP A 32 8.10 6.70 3.80
C ASP A 32 7.30 7.93 3.36
N LEU A 33 8.00 8.96 2.88
CA LEU A 33 7.36 10.14 2.30
C LEU A 33 6.56 9.77 1.04
N ALA A 34 7.11 8.92 0.18
CA ALA A 34 6.39 8.45 -1.01
C ALA A 34 5.19 7.55 -0.63
N ASP A 35 5.30 6.78 0.44
CA ASP A 35 4.21 5.96 1.00
C ASP A 35 3.08 6.78 1.61
N SER A 36 3.39 8.01 2.05
CA SER A 36 2.44 8.96 2.63
C SER A 36 1.42 9.48 1.62
N PHE A 37 1.74 9.50 0.32
CA PHE A 37 0.87 10.09 -0.70
C PHE A 37 0.34 9.03 -1.67
N THR A 38 -0.92 9.21 -2.05
CA THR A 38 -1.54 8.50 -3.16
C THR A 38 -2.01 9.53 -4.17
N LEU A 39 -1.64 9.36 -5.44
CA LEU A 39 -2.09 10.17 -6.54
C LEU A 39 -2.14 9.31 -7.80
N GLY A 40 -3.29 9.22 -8.44
CA GLY A 40 -3.44 8.39 -9.63
C GLY A 40 -4.52 8.88 -10.57
N VAL A 41 -4.37 8.49 -11.83
CA VAL A 41 -5.38 8.69 -12.88
C VAL A 41 -5.85 7.32 -13.32
N GLU A 42 -7.17 7.14 -13.36
CA GLU A 42 -7.83 5.87 -13.63
C GLU A 42 -8.79 6.02 -14.82
N THR A 43 -8.87 4.98 -15.64
CA THR A 43 -9.84 4.84 -16.74
C THR A 43 -11.03 4.00 -16.29
N ASN A 44 -12.20 4.16 -16.91
CA ASN A 44 -13.46 3.51 -16.50
C ASN A 44 -13.86 3.81 -15.05
N HIS A 45 -13.57 5.03 -14.58
CA HIS A 45 -13.98 5.50 -13.26
C HIS A 45 -15.23 6.35 -13.38
N TYR A 46 -16.31 5.97 -12.72
CA TYR A 46 -17.56 6.72 -12.76
C TYR A 46 -18.05 7.03 -11.36
N GLY A 47 -18.31 8.30 -11.08
CA GLY A 47 -18.85 8.76 -9.81
C GLY A 47 -17.78 9.24 -8.83
N ALA A 48 -18.12 9.25 -7.54
CA ALA A 48 -17.27 9.77 -6.49
C ALA A 48 -17.24 8.82 -5.28
N GLY A 49 -16.08 8.72 -4.64
CA GLY A 49 -15.86 7.90 -3.46
C GLY A 49 -14.96 8.59 -2.45
N PHE A 50 -15.20 8.28 -1.18
CA PHE A 50 -14.41 8.76 -0.06
C PHE A 50 -14.16 7.62 0.91
N TRP A 51 -12.91 7.45 1.32
CA TRP A 51 -12.47 6.41 2.22
C TRP A 51 -11.61 7.01 3.33
N VAL A 52 -11.96 6.70 4.57
CA VAL A 52 -11.17 6.97 5.76
C VAL A 52 -10.82 5.62 6.35
N TRP A 53 -9.57 5.21 6.15
CA TRP A 53 -9.06 3.91 6.52
C TRP A 53 -9.93 2.82 5.86
N CYS A 54 -10.62 2.02 6.66
CA CYS A 54 -11.48 0.93 6.18
C CYS A 54 -12.96 1.31 6.16
N LEU A 55 -13.26 2.57 6.51
CA LEU A 55 -14.58 3.16 6.47
C LEU A 55 -14.66 4.08 5.28
N GLY A 56 -15.33 3.64 4.24
CA GLY A 56 -15.59 4.49 3.10
C GLY A 56 -16.88 4.16 2.40
N GLY A 57 -17.14 4.98 1.39
CA GLY A 57 -18.26 4.78 0.50
C GLY A 57 -18.41 5.93 -0.46
N GLY A 58 -19.48 5.85 -1.23
CA GLY A 58 -19.79 6.85 -2.24
C GLY A 58 -20.81 6.33 -3.23
N ALA A 59 -20.85 7.00 -4.38
CA ALA A 59 -21.59 6.56 -5.53
C ALA A 59 -20.58 6.43 -6.66
N ASN A 60 -19.88 5.29 -6.73
CA ASN A 60 -18.90 5.04 -7.78
C ASN A 60 -18.92 3.60 -8.32
N ILE A 61 -18.51 3.47 -9.59
CA ILE A 61 -18.41 2.21 -10.32
C ILE A 61 -16.99 2.13 -10.89
N ASN A 62 -16.09 1.41 -10.20
CA ASN A 62 -14.68 1.31 -10.56
C ASN A 62 -14.15 -0.15 -10.61
N GLN A 63 -15.03 -1.15 -10.64
CA GLN A 63 -14.67 -2.58 -10.66
C GLN A 63 -13.66 -3.03 -11.73
N ASN A 64 -13.52 -2.27 -12.82
CA ASN A 64 -12.60 -2.55 -13.92
C ASN A 64 -11.69 -1.37 -14.24
N ALA A 65 -11.54 -0.42 -13.30
CA ALA A 65 -10.73 0.75 -13.56
C ALA A 65 -9.25 0.34 -13.64
N LYS A 66 -8.55 0.91 -14.61
CA LYS A 66 -7.10 0.74 -14.76
C LYS A 66 -6.46 2.11 -14.73
N GLY A 67 -5.39 2.25 -13.98
CA GLY A 67 -4.76 3.54 -13.79
C GLY A 67 -3.26 3.50 -13.70
N ILE A 68 -2.68 4.68 -13.72
CA ILE A 68 -1.28 4.92 -13.40
C ILE A 68 -1.21 5.92 -12.27
N GLY A 69 -0.27 5.74 -11.34
CA GLY A 69 -0.12 6.68 -10.25
C GLY A 69 0.99 6.32 -9.28
N LEU A 70 1.09 7.13 -8.24
CA LEU A 70 1.78 6.84 -6.99
C LEU A 70 0.75 6.30 -5.99
N ARG A 71 0.99 5.15 -5.38
CA ARG A 71 0.15 4.60 -4.30
C ARG A 71 1.04 3.79 -3.38
N ASN A 72 1.02 4.10 -2.07
CA ASN A 72 1.88 3.47 -1.07
C ASN A 72 3.34 3.39 -1.56
N GLY A 73 3.87 4.52 -2.05
CA GLY A 73 5.24 4.71 -2.53
C GLY A 73 5.67 3.84 -3.70
N HIS A 74 4.72 3.16 -4.34
CA HIS A 74 4.93 2.53 -5.63
C HIS A 74 4.41 3.47 -6.73
N LEU A 75 5.24 3.75 -7.73
CA LEU A 75 4.81 4.41 -8.96
C LEU A 75 4.60 3.34 -10.03
N GLY A 76 3.40 3.21 -10.57
CA GLY A 76 3.14 2.20 -11.59
C GLY A 76 1.69 2.07 -12.01
N LEU A 77 1.42 0.98 -12.72
CA LEU A 77 0.09 0.64 -13.21
C LEU A 77 -0.70 -0.15 -12.16
N TYR A 78 -1.95 0.24 -11.98
CA TYR A 78 -2.87 -0.36 -11.03
C TYR A 78 -4.15 -0.80 -11.71
N LYS A 79 -4.78 -1.79 -11.11
CA LYS A 79 -6.14 -2.18 -11.42
C LYS A 79 -6.99 -2.00 -10.16
N ALA A 80 -8.08 -1.28 -10.31
CA ALA A 80 -9.16 -1.23 -9.35
C ALA A 80 -10.08 -2.43 -9.57
N GLY A 81 -10.49 -3.03 -8.47
CA GLY A 81 -11.43 -4.15 -8.45
C GLY A 81 -10.84 -5.52 -8.79
N GLY A 82 -11.66 -6.52 -8.54
CA GLY A 82 -11.27 -7.92 -8.53
C GLY A 82 -12.35 -8.78 -7.88
N VAL A 83 -12.08 -10.08 -7.85
CA VAL A 83 -12.99 -11.10 -7.35
C VAL A 83 -12.41 -11.58 -6.03
N ASP A 84 -13.05 -11.21 -4.93
CA ASP A 84 -12.74 -11.77 -3.61
C ASP A 84 -13.96 -12.52 -3.09
N ASP A 85 -13.69 -13.63 -2.40
CA ASP A 85 -14.70 -14.46 -1.74
C ASP A 85 -15.11 -13.82 -0.40
N ILE A 86 -15.58 -12.56 -0.43
CA ILE A 86 -16.09 -11.89 0.77
C ILE A 86 -17.46 -12.48 1.09
N GLY A 87 -17.47 -13.44 2.01
CA GLY A 87 -18.70 -13.93 2.63
C GLY A 87 -19.36 -12.82 3.42
N ILE A 88 -20.46 -12.27 2.90
CA ILE A 88 -21.28 -11.18 3.48
C ILE A 88 -21.78 -11.51 4.91
N PHE A 89 -21.64 -12.76 5.38
CA PHE A 89 -22.04 -13.19 6.73
C PHE A 89 -20.99 -14.06 7.46
N GLY A 90 -19.72 -14.06 7.04
CA GLY A 90 -18.66 -14.82 7.74
C GLY A 90 -18.89 -16.34 7.79
N GLY A 91 -19.80 -16.87 6.97
CA GLY A 91 -20.01 -18.30 6.77
C GLY A 91 -18.98 -18.90 5.80
N PRO A 92 -18.79 -20.23 5.80
CA PRO A 92 -17.94 -20.90 4.82
C PRO A 92 -18.44 -20.56 3.41
N SER A 93 -17.54 -19.97 2.61
CA SER A 93 -17.79 -19.48 1.24
C SER A 93 -18.44 -20.58 0.39
N ASN A 94 -19.73 -20.43 0.11
CA ASN A 94 -20.32 -21.00 -1.09
C ASN A 94 -19.92 -20.06 -2.23
N LYS A 95 -19.16 -20.57 -3.19
CA LYS A 95 -18.58 -19.87 -4.36
C LYS A 95 -19.57 -19.15 -5.28
N THR A 96 -20.85 -19.08 -4.90
CA THR A 96 -21.94 -18.53 -5.71
C THR A 96 -22.13 -17.03 -5.56
N PHE A 97 -21.58 -16.41 -4.51
CA PHE A 97 -21.63 -14.95 -4.32
C PHE A 97 -20.21 -14.38 -4.31
N THR A 98 -19.63 -14.23 -5.50
CA THR A 98 -18.42 -13.44 -5.68
C THR A 98 -18.79 -11.97 -5.78
N ASN A 99 -18.38 -11.17 -4.81
CA ASN A 99 -18.61 -9.73 -4.86
C ASN A 99 -17.52 -9.11 -5.74
N GLN A 100 -17.91 -8.40 -6.80
CA GLN A 100 -16.95 -7.63 -7.59
C GLN A 100 -16.56 -6.40 -6.79
N MET A 101 -15.33 -6.40 -6.27
CA MET A 101 -14.83 -5.28 -5.49
C MET A 101 -14.55 -4.06 -6.39
N GLY A 102 -14.58 -2.87 -5.81
CA GLY A 102 -14.27 -1.61 -6.49
C GLY A 102 -15.49 -0.75 -6.80
N ASN A 103 -16.70 -1.23 -6.48
CA ASN A 103 -17.90 -0.40 -6.53
C ASN A 103 -18.27 0.07 -5.12
N SER A 104 -18.74 1.32 -5.04
CA SER A 104 -19.29 1.90 -3.82
C SER A 104 -20.71 2.39 -4.08
N PHE A 105 -21.65 1.78 -3.36
CA PHE A 105 -23.05 2.18 -3.30
C PHE A 105 -23.45 2.32 -1.83
N ILE A 106 -24.51 3.09 -1.57
CA ILE A 106 -25.03 3.40 -0.22
C ILE A 106 -25.05 2.17 0.72
N ILE A 107 -25.41 1.00 0.22
CA ILE A 107 -25.57 -0.23 1.01
C ILE A 107 -24.28 -1.07 1.05
N LEU A 108 -23.54 -1.14 -0.05
CA LEU A 108 -22.36 -2.00 -0.22
C LEU A 108 -21.21 -1.17 -0.77
N ASN A 109 -20.16 -1.01 0.04
CA ASN A 109 -18.97 -0.26 -0.35
C ASN A 109 -17.78 -1.21 -0.35
N SER A 110 -17.02 -1.14 -1.44
CA SER A 110 -15.81 -1.94 -1.62
C SER A 110 -14.75 -1.13 -2.36
N ASN A 111 -13.52 -1.23 -1.88
CA ASN A 111 -12.35 -0.58 -2.47
C ASN A 111 -11.21 -1.58 -2.48
N GLN A 112 -10.72 -1.89 -3.68
CA GLN A 112 -9.64 -2.84 -3.91
C GLN A 112 -8.72 -2.29 -4.97
N HIS A 113 -7.43 -2.21 -4.65
CA HIS A 113 -6.40 -1.73 -5.55
C HIS A 113 -5.20 -2.66 -5.49
N ARG A 114 -4.85 -3.20 -6.64
CA ARG A 114 -3.72 -4.12 -6.79
C ARG A 114 -2.80 -3.59 -7.88
N SER A 115 -1.49 -3.67 -7.66
CA SER A 115 -0.49 -3.42 -8.71
C SER A 115 -0.65 -4.47 -9.80
N ILE A 116 -0.55 -4.05 -11.07
CA ILE A 116 -0.57 -4.98 -12.21
C ILE A 116 0.69 -5.86 -12.21
N TYR A 117 1.79 -5.36 -11.64
CA TYR A 117 3.06 -6.07 -11.52
C TYR A 117 3.40 -6.28 -10.03
N PRO A 118 2.90 -7.36 -9.41
CA PRO A 118 3.09 -7.64 -7.98
C PRO A 118 4.48 -8.19 -7.63
N ASP A 119 5.41 -8.32 -8.58
CA ASP A 119 6.65 -9.08 -8.37
C ASP A 119 7.75 -8.33 -7.61
N LEU A 120 7.56 -7.05 -7.33
CA LEU A 120 8.47 -6.30 -6.46
C LEU A 120 8.22 -6.69 -4.99
N LYS A 121 9.28 -7.07 -4.27
CA LYS A 121 9.25 -7.46 -2.83
C LYS A 121 8.52 -6.43 -1.96
N ARG A 122 8.63 -5.13 -2.29
CA ARG A 122 7.94 -3.99 -1.66
C ARG A 122 6.45 -3.89 -2.01
N SER A 123 6.04 -4.32 -3.21
CA SER A 123 4.66 -4.21 -3.72
C SER A 123 3.73 -5.27 -3.11
N ARG A 124 4.24 -6.47 -2.81
CA ARG A 124 3.43 -7.60 -2.31
C ARG A 124 2.75 -7.36 -0.96
N LYS A 125 3.32 -6.50 -0.11
CA LYS A 125 2.74 -6.18 1.21
C LYS A 125 1.79 -4.98 1.17
N LYS A 126 1.67 -4.29 0.04
CA LYS A 126 1.00 -2.97 -0.07
C LYS A 126 -0.34 -3.00 -0.80
N SER A 127 -0.82 -4.18 -1.21
CA SER A 127 -2.19 -4.39 -1.69
C SER A 127 -3.14 -4.54 -0.50
N TYR A 128 -4.26 -3.84 -0.55
CA TYR A 128 -5.29 -3.92 0.48
C TYR A 128 -6.68 -3.96 -0.14
N ASP A 129 -7.56 -4.66 0.56
CA ASP A 129 -8.93 -4.90 0.18
C ASP A 129 -9.81 -4.46 1.35
N ALA A 130 -10.65 -3.46 1.10
CA ALA A 130 -11.58 -2.92 2.09
C ALA A 130 -13.01 -3.17 1.60
N SER A 131 -13.84 -3.73 2.48
CA SER A 131 -15.27 -3.87 2.23
C SER A 131 -16.06 -3.59 3.49
N ASN A 132 -17.14 -2.83 3.34
CA ASN A 132 -18.02 -2.48 4.44
C ASN A 132 -19.48 -2.44 3.98
N VAL A 133 -20.34 -3.03 4.81
CA VAL A 133 -21.80 -2.98 4.62
C VAL A 133 -22.34 -1.83 5.44
N MET A 134 -23.09 -0.94 4.78
CA MET A 134 -23.77 0.20 5.38
C MET A 134 -22.87 1.10 6.24
N MET A 135 -21.58 1.19 5.92
CA MET A 135 -20.57 1.94 6.69
C MET A 135 -20.34 1.45 8.14
N LEU A 136 -20.99 0.36 8.58
CA LEU A 136 -21.02 -0.05 9.99
C LEU A 136 -20.36 -1.41 10.27
N VAL A 137 -20.33 -2.32 9.29
CA VAL A 137 -19.81 -3.68 9.48
C VAL A 137 -18.61 -3.93 8.59
N PHE A 138 -17.48 -4.26 9.22
CA PHE A 138 -16.23 -4.61 8.56
C PHE A 138 -16.22 -6.09 8.17
N PHE A 139 -15.95 -6.36 6.89
CA PHE A 139 -15.61 -7.70 6.43
C PHE A 139 -14.19 -7.67 5.89
N THR A 140 -13.31 -8.45 6.51
CA THR A 140 -11.93 -8.63 6.08
C THR A 140 -11.83 -10.00 5.42
N ASP A 141 -11.06 -10.09 4.34
CA ASP A 141 -10.73 -11.38 3.78
C ASP A 141 -9.77 -12.13 4.72
N LYS A 142 -9.81 -13.46 4.64
CA LYS A 142 -9.05 -14.39 5.45
C LYS A 142 -8.14 -15.21 4.53
N LYS A 143 -6.85 -14.87 4.50
CA LYS A 143 -5.70 -15.80 4.57
C LYS A 143 -4.37 -15.12 4.24
N THR A 144 -3.72 -14.57 5.27
CA THR A 144 -2.27 -14.69 5.46
C THR A 144 -1.93 -14.39 6.92
N SER A 145 -1.66 -15.45 7.67
CA SER A 145 -1.16 -15.50 9.06
C SER A 145 -1.97 -14.79 10.16
N SER A 146 -2.39 -15.57 11.17
CA SER A 146 -2.99 -15.10 12.43
C SER A 146 -4.36 -14.41 12.34
N GLY A 147 -5.40 -15.15 11.93
CA GLY A 147 -6.74 -15.21 12.58
C GLY A 147 -7.52 -13.93 12.97
N LYS A 148 -7.06 -12.72 12.70
CA LYS A 148 -7.67 -11.48 13.17
C LYS A 148 -8.47 -10.85 12.04
N LYS A 149 -9.75 -10.60 12.30
CA LYS A 149 -10.72 -9.92 11.42
C LYS A 149 -10.47 -8.40 11.42
N HIS A 150 -9.22 -7.97 11.32
CA HIS A 150 -8.89 -6.55 11.32
C HIS A 150 -8.41 -6.15 9.94
N CYS A 151 -8.88 -4.98 9.51
CA CYS A 151 -8.48 -4.40 8.26
C CYS A 151 -6.97 -4.11 8.30
N ASN A 152 -6.23 -4.69 7.36
CA ASN A 152 -4.77 -4.58 7.27
C ASN A 152 -4.32 -3.36 6.47
N GLN A 153 -5.17 -2.33 6.37
CA GLN A 153 -4.83 -1.09 5.70
C GLN A 153 -4.25 -0.12 6.75
N PRO A 154 -3.18 0.62 6.43
CA PRO A 154 -2.73 1.72 7.27
C PRO A 154 -3.78 2.84 7.31
N VAL A 155 -3.77 3.65 8.37
CA VAL A 155 -4.75 4.74 8.54
C VAL A 155 -4.52 5.80 7.45
N SER A 156 -5.38 5.79 6.44
CA SER A 156 -5.26 6.66 5.26
C SER A 156 -6.59 7.29 4.87
N VAL A 157 -6.58 8.51 4.38
CA VAL A 157 -7.75 9.13 3.73
C VAL A 157 -7.56 9.07 2.22
N GLU A 158 -8.58 8.67 1.48
CA GLU A 158 -8.55 8.58 0.02
C GLU A 158 -9.86 9.13 -0.57
N VAL A 159 -9.74 9.97 -1.58
CA VAL A 159 -10.84 10.55 -2.36
C VAL A 159 -10.67 10.15 -3.80
N SER A 160 -11.77 9.82 -4.47
CA SER A 160 -11.77 9.55 -5.89
C SER A 160 -12.97 10.20 -6.57
N LEU A 161 -12.77 10.69 -7.80
CA LEU A 161 -13.80 11.31 -8.61
C LEU A 161 -13.53 11.02 -10.08
N GLY A 162 -14.55 10.64 -10.85
CA GLY A 162 -14.39 10.42 -12.28
C GLY A 162 -15.69 10.41 -13.08
N LEU A 163 -15.58 10.77 -14.35
CA LEU A 163 -16.60 10.60 -15.38
C LEU A 163 -15.91 9.94 -16.58
N PHE A 164 -15.70 8.64 -16.52
CA PHE A 164 -14.83 7.81 -17.38
C PHE A 164 -13.32 7.95 -17.08
N LEU A 165 -12.79 9.17 -17.09
CA LEU A 165 -11.45 9.45 -16.56
C LEU A 165 -11.59 9.92 -15.12
N GLY A 166 -10.99 9.17 -14.20
CA GLY A 166 -11.01 9.43 -12.77
C GLY A 166 -9.67 9.89 -12.26
N VAL A 167 -9.72 10.76 -11.26
CA VAL A 167 -8.57 11.12 -10.43
C VAL A 167 -8.77 10.54 -9.05
N ARG A 168 -7.66 10.14 -8.45
CA ARG A 168 -7.61 9.64 -7.08
C ARG A 168 -6.49 10.32 -6.34
N ALA A 169 -6.79 10.77 -5.14
CA ALA A 169 -5.82 11.36 -4.24
C ALA A 169 -6.01 10.78 -2.84
N GLY A 170 -4.93 10.56 -2.13
CA GLY A 170 -5.00 10.06 -0.77
C GLY A 170 -3.76 10.42 0.03
N PHE A 171 -3.91 10.31 1.35
CA PHE A 171 -2.88 10.59 2.32
C PHE A 171 -2.87 9.50 3.39
N ASN A 172 -1.73 8.90 3.62
CA ASN A 172 -1.52 7.85 4.59
C ASN A 172 -0.88 8.44 5.85
N PHE A 173 -1.70 8.64 6.89
CA PHE A 173 -1.26 9.23 8.15
C PHE A 173 -0.29 8.33 8.90
N SER A 174 -0.41 7.01 8.75
CA SER A 174 0.50 6.06 9.43
C SER A 174 1.91 6.22 8.88
N GLU A 175 2.06 6.15 7.56
CA GLU A 175 3.37 6.31 6.89
C GLU A 175 3.94 7.72 7.08
N PHE A 176 3.09 8.75 7.06
CA PHE A 176 3.57 10.11 7.30
C PHE A 176 4.05 10.31 8.75
N THR A 177 3.40 9.65 9.70
CA THR A 177 3.87 9.65 11.09
C THR A 177 5.20 8.93 11.19
N ASP A 178 5.39 7.83 10.46
CA ASP A 178 6.68 7.13 10.43
C ASP A 178 7.78 8.02 9.84
N PHE A 179 7.48 8.67 8.70
CA PHE A 179 8.35 9.67 8.09
C PHE A 179 8.81 10.74 9.11
N LEU A 180 7.87 11.32 9.87
CA LEU A 180 8.16 12.33 10.90
C LEU A 180 8.98 11.77 12.06
N LEU A 181 8.68 10.54 12.51
CA LEU A 181 9.35 9.94 13.65
C LEU A 181 10.73 9.38 13.31
N GLY A 182 11.00 8.95 12.09
CA GLY A 182 12.35 8.50 11.76
C GLY A 182 13.35 9.62 11.55
N PHE A 183 12.96 10.90 11.60
CA PHE A 183 13.93 11.98 11.92
C PHE A 183 14.55 11.81 13.31
N THR A 184 13.87 11.11 14.21
CA THR A 184 14.38 10.69 15.52
C THR A 184 14.93 9.26 15.51
N THR A 185 15.12 8.65 14.34
CA THR A 185 15.53 7.24 14.13
C THR A 185 14.56 6.19 14.67
N TYR A 186 13.32 6.58 14.97
CA TYR A 186 12.26 5.67 15.38
C TYR A 186 11.44 5.23 14.16
N ASP A 187 11.46 3.93 13.86
CA ASP A 187 10.66 3.27 12.82
C ASP A 187 9.63 2.38 13.51
N PHE A 188 8.34 2.70 13.38
CA PHE A 188 7.26 1.91 13.96
C PHE A 188 6.62 0.95 12.95
N MET A 189 6.80 1.21 11.65
CA MET A 189 6.25 0.39 10.56
C MET A 189 7.13 -0.83 10.26
N GLU A 190 8.37 -0.84 10.77
CA GLU A 190 9.36 -1.91 10.65
C GLU A 190 9.65 -2.30 9.19
N ASP A 191 9.57 -1.34 8.26
CA ASP A 191 9.78 -1.56 6.83
C ASP A 191 11.03 -0.86 6.26
N ASP A 192 11.86 -0.26 7.13
CA ASP A 192 13.18 0.26 6.79
C ASP A 192 14.13 -0.82 6.27
N VAL A 193 14.97 -0.44 5.30
CA VAL A 193 16.04 -1.32 4.81
C VAL A 193 17.20 -1.30 5.80
N PHE A 194 17.20 -2.25 6.73
CA PHE A 194 18.40 -2.54 7.52
C PHE A 194 19.38 -3.33 6.66
N GLU A 195 20.59 -2.82 6.52
CA GLU A 195 21.69 -3.50 5.84
C GLU A 195 22.22 -4.64 6.75
N SER A 196 21.40 -5.66 7.00
CA SER A 196 21.87 -6.94 7.53
C SER A 196 22.08 -7.87 6.35
N ASN A 197 23.35 -8.01 5.94
CA ASN A 197 23.83 -9.15 5.17
C ASN A 197 23.46 -10.45 5.91
N GLU A 198 22.29 -11.02 5.64
CA GLU A 198 21.95 -12.40 6.03
C GLU A 198 20.83 -12.94 5.11
N GLU A 199 21.07 -12.95 3.81
CA GLU A 199 20.62 -14.08 2.99
C GLU A 199 21.54 -15.28 3.26
N THR A 200 21.55 -15.77 4.49
CA THR A 200 21.84 -17.19 4.69
C THR A 200 20.66 -17.94 4.13
N ASN A 201 20.83 -18.33 2.87
CA ASN A 201 20.19 -19.48 2.26
C ASN A 201 20.26 -20.68 3.22
N ILE A 202 19.34 -20.77 4.19
CA ILE A 202 18.99 -22.06 4.79
C ILE A 202 18.01 -22.69 3.80
N ILE A 203 18.60 -23.26 2.76
CA ILE A 203 18.04 -24.40 2.04
C ILE A 203 17.68 -25.41 3.13
N LYS A 204 16.40 -25.47 3.51
CA LYS A 204 15.90 -26.63 4.26
C LYS A 204 16.07 -27.83 3.32
N PRO A 205 16.89 -28.84 3.65
CA PRO A 205 16.91 -30.06 2.86
C PRO A 205 15.51 -30.68 2.92
N ASN A 206 14.96 -30.93 1.73
CA ASN A 206 13.72 -31.66 1.55
C ASN A 206 13.78 -32.95 2.37
N GLY A 207 12.86 -33.08 3.32
CA GLY A 207 12.62 -34.34 4.02
C GLY A 207 12.26 -35.42 3.01
N SER A 208 13.14 -36.42 2.89
CA SER A 208 12.84 -37.67 2.23
C SER A 208 11.66 -38.34 2.96
N LYS A 209 10.50 -38.36 2.33
CA LYS A 209 9.47 -39.35 2.65
C LYS A 209 9.98 -40.71 2.16
N SER A 210 10.40 -41.59 3.07
CA SER A 210 10.46 -43.02 2.76
C SER A 210 9.02 -43.55 2.83
N GLN A 211 8.46 -43.88 1.68
CA GLN A 211 7.34 -44.81 1.56
C GLN A 211 7.87 -46.05 0.85
N SER A 212 8.17 -47.08 1.63
CA SER A 212 7.82 -48.50 1.39
C SER A 212 8.54 -49.35 2.42
#